data_AF-H9UJ64-F1
#
_entry.id   AF-H9UJ64-F1
#
_cell.length_a   1.000
_cell.length_b   1.000
_cell.length_c   1.000
_cell.angle_alpha   90.00
_cell.angle_beta   90.00
_cell.angle_gamma   90.00
#
_symmetry.space_group_name_H-M   'P 1'
#
loop_
_entity.id
_entity.type
_entity.pdbx_description
1 polymer ?
#
loop_
_entity_poly.entity_id
_entity_poly.type
_entity_poly.pdbx_seq_one_letter_code
_entity_poly.pdbx_strand_id
1 'polypeptide(L)' 'MDFLLKDRYVLAAYMLFRQHEEELDPIQCQLYSELQRSIFRGMTLEEVEKIETIYADFS' A
#
# COMPACT_ATOMS: atom_id res chain seq x y z
N MET A 1 -9.48 5.40 13.03
CA MET A 1 -8.11 5.93 13.25
C MET A 1 -7.09 4.85 13.65
N ASP A 2 -7.46 3.76 14.35
CA ASP A 2 -6.47 2.77 14.84
C ASP A 2 -5.85 1.82 13.79
N PHE A 3 -6.48 1.63 12.63
CA PHE A 3 -5.96 0.70 11.60
C PHE A 3 -4.71 1.26 10.87
N LEU A 4 -4.72 2.57 10.56
CA LEU A 4 -3.60 3.31 9.95
C LEU A 4 -2.30 3.25 10.77
N LEU A 5 -2.39 3.07 12.10
CA LEU A 5 -1.23 2.95 12.97
C LEU A 5 -0.74 1.51 13.14
N LYS A 6 -1.63 0.51 13.01
CA LYS A 6 -1.32 -0.89 13.30
C LYS A 6 -0.56 -1.58 12.17
N ASP A 7 -0.74 -1.16 10.93
CA ASP A 7 -0.22 -1.84 9.74
C ASP A 7 0.68 -0.95 8.88
N ARG A 8 1.48 -0.07 9.50
CA ARG A 8 2.44 0.81 8.79
C ARG A 8 3.39 0.04 7.86
N TYR A 9 3.78 -1.18 8.24
CA TYR A 9 4.62 -2.04 7.40
C TYR A 9 3.90 -2.54 6.15
N VAL A 10 2.61 -2.85 6.25
CA VAL A 10 1.76 -3.26 5.12
C VAL A 10 1.59 -2.10 4.15
N LEU A 11 1.35 -0.90 4.69
CA LEU A 11 1.23 0.32 3.89
C LEU A 11 2.56 0.68 3.21
N ALA A 12 3.68 0.58 3.91
CA ALA A 12 5.00 0.80 3.33
C ALA A 12 5.31 -0.22 2.23
N ALA A 13 5.00 -1.50 2.44
CA ALA A 13 5.18 -2.55 1.43
C ALA A 13 4.29 -2.32 0.20
N TYR A 14 3.04 -1.90 0.41
CA TYR A 14 2.12 -1.52 -0.66
C TYR A 14 2.67 -0.34 -1.49
N MET A 15 3.13 0.72 -0.83
CA MET A 15 3.70 1.88 -1.50
C MET A 15 4.96 1.52 -2.29
N LEU A 16 5.84 0.69 -1.72
CA LEU A 16 7.04 0.21 -2.38
C LEU A 16 6.71 -0.59 -3.65
N PHE A 17 5.76 -1.53 -3.57
CA PHE A 17 5.35 -2.31 -4.75
C PHE A 17 4.67 -1.46 -5.81
N ARG A 18 3.90 -0.45 -5.42
CA ARG A 18 3.29 0.47 -6.38
C ARG A 18 4.31 1.34 -7.11
N GLN A 19 5.36 1.80 -6.42
CA GLN A 19 6.43 2.60 -7.03
C GLN A 19 7.28 1.80 -8.03
N HIS A 20 7.43 0.51 -7.80
CA HIS A 20 8.24 -0.40 -8.61
C HIS A 20 7.39 -1.45 -9.34
N GLU A 21 6.13 -1.13 -9.68
CA GLU A 21 5.17 -2.08 -10.25
C GLU A 21 5.70 -2.76 -11.53
N GLU A 22 6.46 -2.01 -12.34
CA GLU A 22 7.08 -2.51 -13.58
C GLU A 22 8.26 -3.48 -13.34
N GLU A 23 8.85 -3.46 -12.15
CA GLU A 23 10.02 -4.26 -11.77
C GLU A 23 9.65 -5.52 -10.97
N LEU A 24 8.37 -5.70 -10.63
CA LEU A 24 7.93 -6.80 -9.79
C LEU A 24 8.01 -8.15 -10.50
N ASP A 25 8.55 -9.14 -9.79
CA ASP A 25 8.45 -10.54 -10.22
C ASP A 25 7.01 -11.08 -10.03
N PRO A 26 6.68 -12.25 -10.62
CA PRO A 26 5.32 -12.80 -10.54
C PRO A 26 4.80 -13.05 -9.10
N ILE A 27 5.67 -13.41 -8.16
CA ILE A 27 5.30 -13.63 -6.76
C ILE A 27 5.02 -12.28 -6.08
N GLN A 28 5.86 -11.28 -6.36
CA GLN A 28 5.67 -9.92 -5.88
C GLN A 28 4.37 -9.30 -6.42
N CYS A 29 4.04 -9.50 -7.70
CA CYS A 29 2.75 -9.09 -8.28
C CYS A 29 1.55 -9.71 -7.57
N GLN A 30 1.64 -11.00 -7.23
CA GLN A 30 0.59 -11.69 -6.48
C GLN A 30 0.46 -11.12 -5.06
N LEU A 31 1.57 -10.89 -4.38
CA LEU A 31 1.58 -10.28 -3.05
C LEU A 31 1.01 -8.85 -3.09
N TYR A 32 1.39 -8.04 -4.08
CA TYR A 32 0.86 -6.70 -4.29
C TYR A 32 -0.67 -6.71 -4.48
N SER A 33 -1.18 -7.67 -5.25
CA SER A 33 -2.62 -7.85 -5.44
C SER A 33 -3.35 -8.19 -4.13
N GLU A 34 -2.77 -9.04 -3.29
CA GLU A 34 -3.35 -9.36 -1.97
C GLU A 34 -3.30 -8.16 -1.01
N LEU A 35 -2.20 -7.40 -1.03
CA LEU A 35 -2.06 -6.16 -0.27
C LEU A 35 -3.11 -5.12 -0.67
N GLN A 36 -3.30 -4.89 -1.98
CA GLN A 36 -4.35 -4.02 -2.51
C GLN A 36 -5.73 -4.43 -1.99
N ARG A 37 -6.08 -5.72 -2.08
CA ARG A 37 -7.37 -6.22 -1.58
C ARG A 37 -7.52 -6.07 -0.07
N SER A 38 -6.44 -6.18 0.69
CA SER A 38 -6.47 -5.99 2.14
C SER A 38 -6.72 -4.53 2.49
N ILE A 39 -5.99 -3.62 1.85
CA ILE A 39 -6.09 -2.17 2.05
C ILE A 39 -7.49 -1.67 1.65
N PHE A 40 -7.98 -1.99 0.45
CA PHE A 40 -9.30 -1.55 0.00
C PHE A 40 -10.48 -2.17 0.76
N ARG A 41 -10.27 -3.29 1.48
CA ARG A 41 -11.30 -3.83 2.40
C ARG A 41 -11.32 -3.12 3.75
N GLY A 42 -10.18 -2.61 4.20
CA GLY A 42 -10.03 -1.95 5.50
C GLY A 42 -10.13 -0.43 5.45
N MET A 43 -10.06 0.18 4.26
CA MET A 43 -9.90 1.62 4.08
C MET A 43 -10.81 2.17 2.99
N THR A 44 -11.30 3.39 3.21
CA THR A 44 -12.00 4.18 2.19
C THR A 44 -11.00 4.73 1.17
N LEU A 45 -11.50 5.08 -0.02
CA LEU A 45 -10.67 5.68 -1.08
C LEU A 45 -9.91 6.92 -0.59
N GLU A 46 -10.58 7.79 0.19
CA GLU A 46 -9.99 9.01 0.75
C GLU A 46 -8.85 8.72 1.74
N GLU A 47 -8.95 7.63 2.50
CA GLU A 47 -7.87 7.22 3.40
C GLU A 47 -6.66 6.65 2.63
N VAL A 48 -6.91 5.97 1.51
CA VAL A 48 -5.85 5.48 0.62
C VAL A 48 -5.10 6.66 -0.04
N GLU A 49 -5.82 7.66 -0.55
CA GLU A 49 -5.21 8.89 -1.11
C GLU A 49 -4.35 9.65 -0.08
N LYS A 50 -4.78 9.67 1.19
CA LYS A 50 -3.98 10.26 2.28
C LYS A 50 -2.69 9.48 2.55
N ILE A 51 -2.69 8.15 2.43
CA ILE A 51 -1.46 7.35 2.54
C ILE A 51 -0.49 7.70 1.42
N GLU A 52 -1.00 7.81 0.19
CA GLU A 52 -0.18 8.19 -0.96
C GLU A 52 0.52 9.54 -0.69
N THR A 53 -0.22 10.51 -0.16
CA THR A 53 0.34 11.81 0.22
C THR A 53 1.43 11.69 1.29
N ILE A 54 1.20 10.91 2.36
CA ILE A 54 2.15 10.77 3.48
C ILE A 54 3.46 10.11 3.04
N TYR A 55 3.40 9.13 2.13
CA TYR A 55 4.57 8.37 1.70
C TYR A 55 5.22 8.92 0.42
N ALA A 56 4.55 9.81 -0.33
CA ALA A 56 5.14 10.53 -1.45
C ALA A 56 6.25 11.49 -1.03
N ASP A 57 6.23 12.00 0.20
CA ASP A 57 7.28 12.88 0.74
C ASP A 57 8.59 12.13 1.07
N PHE A 58 8.61 10.79 0.99
CA PHE A 58 9.77 9.96 1.31
C PHE A 58 10.47 9.35 0.08
N SER A 59 10.01 9.69 -1.14
CA SER A 59 10.59 9.25 -2.42
C SER A 59 11.44 10.32 -3.09
#